data_AF-A0A2J8XAC7-F1
#
_entry.id   AF-A0A2J8XAC7-F1
#
_cell.length_a   1.000
_cell.length_b   1.000
_cell.length_c   1.000
_cell.angle_alpha   90.00
_cell.angle_beta   90.00
_cell.angle_gamma   90.00
#
_symmetry.space_group_name_H-M   'P 1'
#
loop_
_entity.id
_entity.type
_entity.pdbx_description
1 polymer ?
#
loop_
_entity_poly.entity_id
_entity_poly.type
_entity_poly.pdbx_seq_one_letter_code
_entity_poly.pdbx_strand_id
1 'polypeptide(L)'
;MAAAASPAILLRLAILLYLLFDWSGTGRADAHSLWYNFTIIRLPRHGQQWCEVQSQVDQKNFLCYDCGSDKVLSMGHLEEQLNATDAWGKQLEMLRQVGQRLRLELADTELEDFTPSGPLTLQARMSCECEADGCIRGSWQFSFDGQKFLLFDSNNRKWTVVHAGARQMKEKWEKDSGLTTFFKMVSMGDCKSWLRDFLMHRKKRLEPTAPPTVAPGLAQPKAIATTLSPWSFLIILCFILPGI
;
A
#
# COMPACT_ATOMS: atom_id res chain seq x y z
N MET A 1 35.83 -10.43 38.26
CA MET A 1 36.16 -9.02 38.02
C MET A 1 35.87 -8.71 36.56
N ALA A 2 34.82 -7.93 36.27
CA ALA A 2 34.53 -7.50 34.91
C ALA A 2 35.42 -6.30 34.59
N ALA A 3 36.23 -6.39 33.54
CA ALA A 3 37.06 -5.28 33.08
C ALA A 3 36.15 -4.19 32.51
N ALA A 4 36.21 -2.98 33.09
CA ALA A 4 35.51 -1.82 32.54
C ALA A 4 36.12 -1.46 31.18
N ALA A 5 35.29 -1.37 30.14
CA ALA A 5 35.74 -0.97 28.82
C ALA A 5 36.29 0.47 28.85
N SER A 6 37.42 0.70 28.18
CA SER A 6 38.02 2.04 28.09
C SER A 6 37.04 3.06 27.49
N PRO A 7 37.01 4.32 27.97
CA PRO A 7 36.10 5.36 27.47
C PRO A 7 36.16 5.56 25.95
N ALA A 8 37.35 5.35 25.35
CA ALA A 8 37.56 5.43 23.91
C ALA A 8 36.83 4.32 23.13
N ILE A 9 36.68 3.14 23.73
CA ILE A 9 35.97 1.99 23.13
C ILE A 9 34.47 2.23 23.18
N LEU A 10 33.96 2.77 24.28
CA LEU A 10 32.55 3.15 24.43
C LEU A 10 32.16 4.26 23.44
N LEU A 11 33.04 5.26 23.24
CA LEU A 11 32.81 6.33 22.26
C LEU A 11 32.79 5.79 20.83
N ARG A 12 33.71 4.89 20.48
CA ARG A 12 33.74 4.24 19.15
C ARG A 12 32.51 3.37 18.90
N LEU A 13 32.06 2.61 19.91
CA LEU A 13 30.83 1.83 19.84
C LEU A 13 29.60 2.74 19.70
N ALA A 14 29.55 3.85 20.43
CA ALA A 14 28.47 4.83 20.32
C ALA A 14 28.44 5.47 18.92
N ILE A 15 29.60 5.84 18.35
CA ILE A 15 29.68 6.35 16.97
C ILE A 15 29.26 5.29 15.96
N LEU A 16 29.70 4.04 16.11
CA LEU A 16 29.28 2.93 15.24
C LEU A 16 27.78 2.66 15.33
N LEU A 17 27.21 2.68 16.53
CA LEU A 17 25.76 2.54 16.74
C LEU A 17 25.00 3.73 16.15
N TYR A 18 25.52 4.95 16.26
CA TYR A 18 24.93 6.14 15.67
C TYR A 18 24.96 6.07 14.13
N LEU A 19 26.07 5.64 13.54
CA LEU A 19 26.20 5.43 12.09
C LEU A 19 25.31 4.28 11.59
N LEU A 20 25.11 3.23 12.38
CA LEU A 20 24.17 2.15 12.06
C LEU A 20 22.70 2.60 12.20
N PHE A 21 22.40 3.49 13.14
CA PHE A 21 21.07 4.11 13.29
C PHE A 21 20.78 5.10 12.15
N ASP A 22 21.73 5.93 11.76
CA ASP A 22 21.60 6.85 10.60
C ASP A 22 21.53 6.08 9.27
N TRP A 23 22.19 4.93 9.14
CA TRP A 23 22.09 4.07 7.95
C TRP A 23 20.70 3.43 7.80
N SER A 24 19.97 3.24 8.91
CA SER A 24 18.57 2.81 8.84
C SER A 24 17.60 3.94 8.47
N GLY A 25 18.07 5.20 8.44
CA GLY A 25 17.27 6.41 8.29
C GLY A 25 17.39 7.12 6.94
N THR A 26 18.20 6.64 5.98
CA THR A 26 18.31 7.26 4.66
C THR A 26 17.39 6.57 3.62
N GLY A 27 16.19 7.13 3.43
CA GLY A 27 15.55 7.18 2.12
C GLY A 27 14.63 6.02 1.67
N ARG A 28 13.72 5.52 2.52
CA ARG A 28 12.55 4.74 2.06
C ARG A 28 11.21 5.44 2.34
N ALA A 29 11.22 6.76 2.41
CA ALA A 29 10.07 7.56 2.81
C ALA A 29 9.01 7.75 1.70
N ASP A 30 9.31 7.41 0.45
CA ASP A 30 8.49 7.80 -0.71
C ASP A 30 7.89 6.62 -1.49
N ALA A 31 7.99 5.39 -0.98
CA ALA A 31 7.39 4.22 -1.62
C ALA A 31 5.93 4.04 -1.18
N HIS A 32 5.01 4.10 -2.13
CA HIS A 32 3.58 3.95 -1.87
C HIS A 32 3.00 2.77 -2.62
N SER A 33 1.96 2.14 -2.06
CA SER A 33 1.35 0.97 -2.68
C SER A 33 -0.16 0.97 -2.58
N LEU A 34 -0.81 0.48 -3.63
CA LEU A 34 -2.24 0.25 -3.71
C LEU A 34 -2.49 -1.23 -4.01
N TRP A 35 -3.36 -1.84 -3.20
CA TRP A 35 -3.69 -3.25 -3.26
C TRP A 35 -5.19 -3.46 -3.38
N TYR A 36 -5.57 -4.49 -4.13
CA TYR A 36 -6.94 -4.98 -4.20
C TYR A 36 -6.93 -6.49 -4.05
N ASN A 37 -7.64 -6.97 -3.04
CA ASN A 37 -7.79 -8.39 -2.74
C ASN A 37 -9.20 -8.82 -3.13
N PHE A 38 -9.32 -9.49 -4.27
CA PHE A 38 -10.56 -10.08 -4.75
C PHE A 38 -10.74 -11.47 -4.15
N THR A 39 -11.96 -11.77 -3.72
CA THR A 39 -12.39 -13.11 -3.33
C THR A 39 -13.57 -13.49 -4.23
N ILE A 40 -13.41 -14.50 -5.07
CA ILE A 40 -14.40 -14.95 -6.05
C ILE A 40 -14.80 -16.39 -5.76
N ILE A 41 -16.09 -16.63 -5.55
CA ILE A 41 -16.66 -17.96 -5.25
C ILE A 41 -17.32 -18.51 -6.53
N ARG A 42 -16.85 -19.64 -7.07
CA ARG A 42 -17.35 -20.21 -8.34
C ARG A 42 -18.84 -20.57 -8.30
N LEU A 43 -19.30 -21.06 -7.15
CA LEU A 43 -20.68 -21.49 -6.92
C LEU A 43 -21.12 -21.05 -5.51
N PRO A 44 -21.54 -19.79 -5.34
CA PRO A 44 -21.99 -19.28 -4.05
C PRO A 44 -23.27 -20.00 -3.60
N ARG A 45 -23.49 -20.08 -2.28
CA ARG A 45 -24.79 -20.51 -1.75
C ARG A 45 -25.86 -19.46 -2.04
N HIS A 46 -27.13 -19.84 -1.96
CA HIS A 46 -28.23 -18.90 -2.13
C HIS A 46 -28.11 -17.73 -1.13
N GLY A 47 -28.15 -16.49 -1.64
CA GLY A 47 -28.00 -15.27 -0.84
C GLY A 47 -26.57 -14.92 -0.41
N GLN A 48 -25.57 -15.75 -0.74
CA GLN A 48 -24.17 -15.45 -0.47
C GLN A 48 -23.59 -14.59 -1.59
N GLN A 49 -22.86 -13.53 -1.25
CA GLN A 49 -22.11 -12.75 -2.23
C GLN A 49 -21.04 -13.62 -2.89
N TRP A 50 -20.88 -13.49 -4.20
CA TRP A 50 -19.92 -14.26 -4.97
C TRP A 50 -18.61 -13.51 -5.21
N CYS A 51 -18.60 -12.19 -5.00
CA CYS A 51 -17.42 -11.35 -5.09
C CYS A 51 -17.31 -10.45 -3.87
N GLU A 52 -16.12 -10.35 -3.30
CA GLU A 52 -15.73 -9.30 -2.38
C GLU A 52 -14.38 -8.73 -2.77
N VAL A 53 -14.21 -7.42 -2.65
CA VAL A 53 -12.94 -6.73 -2.85
C VAL A 53 -12.57 -5.96 -1.60
N GLN A 54 -11.40 -6.25 -1.05
CA GLN A 54 -10.79 -5.47 0.04
C GLN A 54 -9.59 -4.68 -0.49
N SER A 55 -9.65 -3.36 -0.36
CA SER A 55 -8.66 -2.45 -0.94
C SER A 55 -7.82 -1.75 0.13
N GLN A 56 -6.53 -1.59 -0.14
CA GLN A 56 -5.57 -0.98 0.78
C GLN A 56 -4.68 0.05 0.10
N VAL A 57 -4.41 1.17 0.78
CA VAL A 57 -3.32 2.10 0.45
C VAL A 57 -2.32 2.08 1.60
N ASP A 58 -1.04 1.85 1.30
CA ASP A 58 0.04 1.79 2.31
C ASP A 58 -0.32 0.89 3.51
N GLN A 59 -0.84 -0.31 3.21
CA GLN A 59 -1.30 -1.33 4.18
C GLN A 59 -2.54 -0.96 5.02
N LYS A 60 -3.17 0.20 4.76
CA LYS A 60 -4.39 0.61 5.45
C LYS A 60 -5.60 0.31 4.56
N ASN A 61 -6.53 -0.49 5.10
CA ASN A 61 -7.80 -0.77 4.42
C ASN A 61 -8.62 0.53 4.26
N PHE A 62 -9.18 0.74 3.07
CA PHE A 62 -10.04 1.91 2.80
C PHE A 62 -11.37 1.56 2.14
N LEU A 63 -11.52 0.38 1.55
CA LEU A 63 -12.75 -0.03 0.87
C LEU A 63 -12.97 -1.53 1.06
N CYS A 64 -14.21 -1.88 1.40
CA CYS A 64 -14.77 -3.21 1.19
C CYS A 64 -15.95 -3.08 0.23
N TYR A 65 -15.94 -3.82 -0.87
CA TYR A 65 -16.89 -3.70 -1.97
C TYR A 65 -17.35 -5.07 -2.45
N ASP A 66 -18.66 -5.30 -2.47
CA ASP A 66 -19.27 -6.43 -3.15
C ASP A 66 -19.35 -6.09 -4.65
N CYS A 67 -18.37 -6.56 -5.41
CA CYS A 67 -18.32 -6.33 -6.85
C CYS A 67 -19.33 -7.16 -7.64
N GLY A 68 -20.06 -8.05 -6.96
CA GLY A 68 -21.09 -8.89 -7.54
C GLY A 68 -22.47 -8.27 -7.52
N SER A 69 -22.77 -7.48 -6.48
CA SER A 69 -24.02 -6.71 -6.35
C SER A 69 -23.85 -5.20 -6.56
N ASP A 70 -22.62 -4.76 -6.85
CA ASP A 70 -22.27 -3.35 -7.01
C ASP A 70 -22.57 -2.52 -5.74
N LYS A 71 -22.13 -3.03 -4.59
CA LYS A 71 -22.44 -2.45 -3.28
C LYS A 71 -21.18 -2.20 -2.46
N VAL A 72 -20.98 -0.96 -2.04
CA VAL A 72 -19.95 -0.61 -1.03
C VAL A 72 -20.42 -1.10 0.34
N LEU A 73 -19.63 -1.97 0.98
CA LEU A 73 -19.92 -2.55 2.29
C LEU A 73 -19.33 -1.70 3.42
N SER A 74 -18.14 -1.13 3.21
CA SER A 74 -17.51 -0.20 4.15
C SER A 74 -16.51 0.70 3.43
N MET A 75 -16.32 1.91 3.95
CA MET A 75 -15.36 2.88 3.42
C MET A 75 -14.57 3.53 4.57
N GLY A 76 -13.30 3.84 4.33
CA GLY A 76 -12.43 4.57 5.25
C GLY A 76 -12.73 6.06 5.28
N HIS A 77 -12.48 6.69 6.43
CA HIS A 77 -12.72 8.12 6.67
C HIS A 77 -11.79 9.04 5.85
N LEU A 78 -10.65 8.55 5.34
CA LEU A 78 -9.79 9.34 4.46
C LEU A 78 -10.42 9.49 3.06
N GLU A 79 -11.25 8.53 2.66
CA GLU A 79 -11.67 8.26 1.29
C GLU A 79 -13.12 8.65 1.00
N GLU A 80 -13.91 8.98 2.02
CA GLU A 80 -15.24 9.61 1.86
C GLU A 80 -15.20 10.94 1.09
N GLN A 81 -14.03 11.58 0.95
CA GLN A 81 -13.89 12.78 0.11
C GLN A 81 -13.44 12.48 -1.33
N LEU A 82 -12.96 11.27 -1.60
CA LEU A 82 -12.63 10.82 -2.96
C LEU A 82 -13.87 10.30 -3.70
N ASN A 83 -14.92 9.92 -2.98
CA ASN A 83 -16.15 9.36 -3.55
C ASN A 83 -16.93 10.34 -4.45
N ALA A 84 -16.68 11.64 -4.34
CA ALA A 84 -17.32 12.70 -5.12
C ALA A 84 -16.60 12.98 -6.45
N THR A 85 -15.61 12.16 -6.81
CA THR A 85 -14.81 12.32 -8.03
C THR A 85 -15.19 11.29 -9.09
N ASP A 86 -15.07 11.66 -10.37
CA ASP A 86 -15.21 10.72 -11.49
C ASP A 86 -14.19 9.56 -11.40
N ALA A 87 -13.05 9.78 -10.73
CA ALA A 87 -12.03 8.76 -10.51
C ALA A 87 -12.54 7.59 -9.66
N TRP A 88 -13.38 7.88 -8.65
CA TRP A 88 -13.99 6.86 -7.80
C TRP A 88 -14.96 5.96 -8.56
N GLY A 89 -15.84 6.54 -9.37
CA GLY A 89 -16.76 5.77 -10.21
C GLY A 89 -16.02 4.83 -11.17
N LYS A 90 -14.95 5.32 -11.81
CA LYS A 90 -14.08 4.51 -12.68
C LYS A 90 -13.37 3.39 -11.92
N GLN A 91 -12.98 3.63 -10.67
CA GLN A 91 -12.36 2.61 -9.82
C GLN A 91 -13.33 1.47 -9.52
N LEU A 92 -14.55 1.78 -9.06
CA LEU A 92 -15.58 0.75 -8.80
C LEU A 92 -15.96 -0.02 -10.08
N GLU A 93 -16.07 0.69 -11.21
CA GLU A 93 -16.32 0.07 -12.52
C GLU A 93 -15.23 -0.96 -12.87
N MET A 94 -13.94 -0.60 -12.71
CA MET A 94 -12.84 -1.52 -12.94
C MET A 94 -12.92 -2.73 -12.01
N LEU A 95 -13.19 -2.53 -10.71
CA LEU A 95 -13.29 -3.63 -9.75
C LEU A 95 -14.39 -4.63 -10.16
N ARG A 96 -15.53 -4.13 -10.62
CA ARG A 96 -16.62 -4.95 -11.14
C ARG A 96 -16.18 -5.73 -12.39
N GLN A 97 -15.52 -5.07 -13.34
CA GLN A 97 -15.03 -5.71 -14.56
C GLN A 97 -13.99 -6.81 -14.28
N VAL A 98 -13.06 -6.57 -13.35
CA VAL A 98 -12.09 -7.59 -12.91
C VAL A 98 -12.81 -8.76 -12.26
N GLY A 99 -13.75 -8.50 -11.35
CA GLY A 99 -14.51 -9.57 -10.70
C GLY A 99 -15.27 -10.44 -11.68
N GLN A 100 -15.94 -9.83 -12.66
CA GLN A 100 -16.62 -10.56 -13.74
C GLN A 100 -15.63 -11.36 -14.59
N ARG A 101 -14.48 -10.77 -14.96
CA ARG A 101 -13.46 -11.49 -15.74
C ARG A 101 -12.94 -12.69 -14.98
N LEU A 102 -12.60 -12.53 -13.70
CA LEU A 102 -12.12 -13.63 -12.85
C LEU A 102 -13.18 -14.72 -12.68
N ARG A 103 -14.46 -14.35 -12.55
CA ARG A 103 -15.57 -15.31 -12.48
C ARG A 103 -15.67 -16.15 -13.75
N LEU A 104 -15.56 -15.52 -14.93
CA LEU A 104 -15.57 -16.22 -16.21
C LEU A 104 -14.40 -17.18 -16.33
N GLU A 105 -13.19 -16.76 -15.96
CA GLU A 105 -12.03 -17.65 -16.00
C GLU A 105 -12.18 -18.84 -15.04
N LEU A 106 -12.78 -18.60 -13.87
CA LEU A 106 -13.00 -19.62 -12.86
C LEU A 106 -14.11 -20.62 -13.24
N ALA A 107 -15.04 -20.24 -14.11
CA ALA A 107 -16.24 -21.03 -14.46
C ALA A 107 -15.91 -22.44 -14.97
N ASP A 108 -14.80 -22.58 -15.70
CA ASP A 108 -14.30 -23.84 -16.27
C ASP A 108 -12.85 -24.15 -15.85
N THR A 109 -12.41 -23.61 -14.71
CA THR A 109 -11.05 -23.89 -14.22
C THR A 109 -10.99 -25.29 -13.62
N GLU A 110 -10.01 -26.08 -14.06
CA GLU A 110 -9.59 -27.33 -13.42
C GLU A 110 -8.22 -27.09 -12.77
N LEU A 111 -8.06 -27.57 -11.54
CA LEU A 111 -6.79 -27.47 -10.81
C LEU A 111 -6.22 -28.89 -10.67
N GLU A 112 -5.05 -29.12 -11.26
CA GLU A 112 -4.43 -30.44 -11.27
C GLU A 112 -4.06 -30.87 -9.85
N ASP A 113 -4.34 -32.13 -9.50
CA ASP A 113 -3.98 -32.75 -8.22
C ASP A 113 -4.38 -31.92 -6.98
N PHE A 114 -5.41 -31.09 -7.10
CA PHE A 114 -5.88 -30.23 -6.03
C PHE A 114 -7.37 -30.44 -5.77
N THR A 115 -7.70 -30.74 -4.51
CA THR A 115 -9.09 -30.88 -4.06
C THR A 115 -9.39 -29.75 -3.09
N PRO A 116 -10.30 -28.82 -3.44
CA PRO A 116 -10.72 -27.75 -2.52
C PRO A 116 -11.36 -28.32 -1.25
N SER A 117 -11.12 -27.66 -0.12
CA SER A 117 -11.73 -27.99 1.17
C SER A 117 -13.22 -27.58 1.26
N GLY A 118 -13.71 -26.80 0.30
CA GLY A 118 -15.08 -26.31 0.22
C GLY A 118 -15.42 -25.79 -1.18
N PRO A 119 -16.40 -24.87 -1.32
CA PRO A 119 -16.66 -24.22 -2.60
C PRO A 119 -15.38 -23.56 -3.14
N LEU A 120 -15.06 -23.84 -4.40
CA LEU A 120 -13.84 -23.32 -5.03
C LEU A 120 -13.84 -21.79 -4.96
N THR A 121 -12.86 -21.27 -4.22
CA THR A 121 -12.72 -19.84 -3.95
C THR A 121 -11.37 -19.37 -4.43
N LEU A 122 -11.37 -18.47 -5.41
CA LEU A 122 -10.18 -17.80 -5.91
C LEU A 122 -9.93 -16.55 -5.09
N GLN A 123 -8.74 -16.43 -4.49
CA GLN A 123 -8.23 -15.16 -3.99
C GLN A 123 -7.24 -14.57 -5.00
N ALA A 124 -7.60 -13.43 -5.61
CA ALA A 124 -6.73 -12.70 -6.52
C ALA A 124 -6.28 -11.40 -5.87
N ARG A 125 -4.97 -11.25 -5.65
CA ARG A 125 -4.36 -10.06 -5.05
C ARG A 125 -3.61 -9.29 -6.11
N MET A 126 -4.13 -8.12 -6.47
CA MET A 126 -3.47 -7.17 -7.37
C MET A 126 -2.74 -6.11 -6.56
N SER A 127 -1.57 -5.70 -7.05
CA SER A 127 -0.82 -4.58 -6.48
C SER A 127 -0.28 -3.67 -7.56
N CYS A 128 -0.17 -2.39 -7.22
CA CYS A 128 0.78 -1.49 -7.84
C CYS A 128 1.56 -0.70 -6.79
N GLU A 129 2.86 -0.54 -7.03
CA GLU A 129 3.78 0.17 -6.15
C GLU A 129 4.43 1.29 -6.94
N CYS A 130 4.47 2.51 -6.38
CA CYS A 130 5.22 3.63 -6.91
C CYS A 130 6.49 3.79 -6.08
N GLU A 131 7.65 3.66 -6.73
CA GLU A 131 8.94 3.96 -6.14
C GLU A 131 9.19 5.49 -6.17
N ALA A 132 10.20 5.95 -5.42
CA ALA A 132 10.50 7.38 -5.24
C ALA A 132 10.81 8.12 -6.57
N ASP A 133 11.30 7.38 -7.56
CA ASP A 133 11.59 7.87 -8.92
C ASP A 133 10.34 7.93 -9.83
N GLY A 134 9.17 7.53 -9.31
CA GLY A 134 7.92 7.44 -10.06
C GLY A 134 7.79 6.17 -10.92
N CYS A 135 8.74 5.25 -10.83
CA CYS A 135 8.65 3.92 -11.43
C CYS A 135 7.49 3.15 -10.79
N ILE A 136 6.75 2.40 -11.62
CA ILE A 136 5.61 1.63 -11.14
C ILE A 136 5.73 0.17 -11.47
N ARG A 137 5.58 -0.64 -10.42
CA ARG A 137 5.62 -2.09 -10.48
C ARG A 137 4.22 -2.62 -10.23
N GLY A 138 3.74 -3.43 -11.15
CA GLY A 138 2.44 -4.10 -11.03
C GLY A 138 2.61 -5.61 -10.88
N SER A 139 1.78 -6.25 -10.08
CA SER A 139 1.74 -7.71 -10.01
C SER A 139 0.37 -8.25 -9.63
N TRP A 140 0.15 -9.53 -9.94
CA TRP A 140 -0.99 -10.29 -9.46
C TRP A 140 -0.54 -11.61 -8.82
N GLN A 141 -1.25 -12.00 -7.77
CA GLN A 141 -1.13 -13.30 -7.13
C GLN A 141 -2.51 -13.97 -7.09
N PHE A 142 -2.58 -15.22 -7.56
CA PHE A 142 -3.80 -16.03 -7.58
C PHE A 142 -3.62 -17.21 -6.63
N SER A 143 -4.58 -17.38 -5.72
CA SER A 143 -4.52 -18.34 -4.62
C SER A 143 -5.83 -19.10 -4.48
N PHE A 144 -5.75 -20.34 -4.00
CA PHE A 144 -6.89 -21.18 -3.65
C PHE A 144 -6.66 -21.76 -2.26
N ASP A 145 -7.69 -21.75 -1.41
CA ASP A 145 -7.60 -22.17 0.00
C ASP A 145 -6.39 -21.55 0.75
N GLY A 146 -6.06 -20.29 0.44
CA GLY A 146 -4.94 -19.56 1.02
C GLY A 146 -3.55 -19.95 0.48
N GLN A 147 -3.46 -20.96 -0.39
CA GLN A 147 -2.22 -21.38 -1.03
C GLN A 147 -2.00 -20.63 -2.34
N LYS A 148 -0.78 -20.14 -2.59
CA LYS A 148 -0.44 -19.42 -3.83
C LYS A 148 -0.28 -20.40 -4.98
N PHE A 149 -0.99 -20.18 -6.08
CA PHE A 149 -0.97 -21.04 -7.26
C PHE A 149 -0.18 -20.43 -8.40
N LEU A 150 -0.47 -19.17 -8.72
CA LEU A 150 0.03 -18.51 -9.90
C LEU A 150 0.40 -17.06 -9.59
N LEU A 151 1.52 -16.60 -10.16
CA LEU A 151 1.95 -15.22 -10.11
C LEU A 151 2.02 -14.64 -11.51
N PHE A 152 1.59 -13.40 -11.65
CA PHE A 152 1.77 -12.62 -12.86
C PHE A 152 2.60 -11.38 -12.56
N ASP A 153 3.77 -11.31 -13.18
CA ASP A 153 4.59 -10.11 -13.21
C ASP A 153 4.14 -9.24 -14.39
N SER A 154 3.40 -8.17 -14.08
CA SER A 154 2.83 -7.28 -15.11
C SER A 154 3.90 -6.51 -15.87
N ASN A 155 5.05 -6.24 -15.23
CA ASN A 155 6.17 -5.51 -15.83
C ASN A 155 6.67 -6.27 -17.05
N ASN A 156 7.02 -7.53 -16.82
CA ASN A 156 7.59 -8.42 -17.82
C ASN A 156 6.56 -9.27 -18.56
N ARG A 157 5.26 -9.15 -18.22
CA ARG A 157 4.16 -10.00 -18.72
C ARG A 157 4.45 -11.49 -18.53
N LYS A 158 5.01 -11.86 -17.38
CA LYS A 158 5.49 -13.22 -17.13
C LYS A 158 4.59 -13.95 -16.13
N TRP A 159 4.13 -15.13 -16.52
CA TRP A 159 3.38 -16.04 -15.66
C TRP A 159 4.30 -17.07 -15.00
N THR A 160 4.21 -17.20 -13.67
CA THR A 160 5.03 -18.11 -12.87
C THR A 160 4.15 -19.04 -12.05
N VAL A 161 4.28 -20.34 -12.30
CA VAL A 161 3.63 -21.40 -11.49
C VAL A 161 4.32 -21.47 -10.13
N VAL A 162 3.53 -21.43 -9.06
CA VAL A 162 4.01 -21.64 -7.68
C VAL A 162 3.53 -23.00 -7.16
N HIS A 163 2.28 -23.37 -7.44
CA HIS A 163 1.71 -24.66 -7.09
C HIS A 163 1.55 -25.52 -8.35
N ALA A 164 1.87 -26.83 -8.27
CA ALA A 164 1.81 -27.74 -9.42
C ALA A 164 0.41 -27.77 -10.07
N GLY A 165 -0.65 -27.66 -9.25
CA GLY A 165 -2.04 -27.59 -9.70
C GLY A 165 -2.42 -26.40 -10.57
N ALA A 166 -1.50 -25.46 -10.82
CA ALA A 166 -1.75 -24.28 -11.63
C ALA A 166 -1.20 -24.37 -13.06
N ARG A 167 -0.65 -25.51 -13.51
CA ARG A 167 -0.02 -25.66 -14.83
C ARG A 167 -0.99 -25.43 -15.98
N GLN A 168 -2.09 -26.18 -16.05
CA GLN A 168 -3.13 -26.00 -17.07
C GLN A 168 -3.74 -24.59 -17.04
N MET A 169 -4.00 -24.06 -15.83
CA MET A 169 -4.48 -22.68 -15.66
C MET A 169 -3.49 -21.66 -16.23
N LYS A 170 -2.19 -21.81 -15.96
CA LYS A 170 -1.14 -20.97 -16.54
C LYS A 170 -1.19 -21.05 -18.06
N GLU A 171 -1.16 -22.25 -18.64
CA GLU A 171 -1.12 -22.44 -20.09
C GLU A 171 -2.32 -21.76 -20.78
N LYS A 172 -3.52 -21.93 -20.22
CA LYS A 172 -4.74 -21.27 -20.68
C LYS A 172 -4.60 -19.74 -20.63
N TRP A 173 -4.20 -19.19 -19.49
CA TRP A 173 -4.16 -17.76 -19.25
C TRP A 173 -3.01 -17.05 -19.98
N GLU A 174 -1.87 -17.71 -20.14
CA GLU A 174 -0.72 -17.20 -20.90
C GLU A 174 -0.99 -17.19 -22.41
N LYS A 175 -1.77 -18.15 -22.92
CA LYS A 175 -2.21 -18.18 -24.33
C LYS A 175 -3.27 -17.11 -24.63
N ASP A 176 -4.06 -16.71 -23.64
CA ASP A 176 -5.00 -15.59 -23.78
C ASP A 176 -4.27 -14.23 -23.66
N SER A 177 -3.85 -13.71 -24.80
CA SER A 177 -3.23 -12.38 -24.90
C SER A 177 -4.13 -11.24 -24.41
N GLY A 178 -5.46 -11.40 -24.52
CA GLY A 178 -6.44 -10.43 -24.04
C GLY A 178 -6.47 -10.38 -22.52
N LEU A 179 -6.48 -11.54 -21.86
CA LEU A 179 -6.41 -11.66 -20.41
C LEU A 179 -5.11 -11.08 -19.85
N THR A 180 -3.97 -11.46 -20.45
CA THR A 180 -2.65 -10.97 -20.05
C THR A 180 -2.55 -9.44 -20.21
N THR A 181 -3.11 -8.90 -21.30
CA THR A 181 -3.14 -7.45 -21.54
C THR A 181 -4.05 -6.75 -20.54
N PHE A 182 -5.22 -7.32 -20.24
CA PHE A 182 -6.17 -6.79 -19.26
C PHE A 182 -5.54 -6.68 -17.87
N PHE A 183 -4.92 -7.75 -17.34
CA PHE A 183 -4.28 -7.72 -16.02
C PHE A 183 -3.12 -6.73 -15.96
N LYS A 184 -2.33 -6.60 -17.05
CA LYS A 184 -1.28 -5.60 -17.12
C LYS A 184 -1.86 -4.18 -17.10
N MET A 185 -2.88 -3.91 -17.91
CA MET A 185 -3.51 -2.59 -17.99
C MET A 185 -4.07 -2.15 -16.63
N VAL A 186 -4.78 -3.05 -15.95
CA VAL A 186 -5.35 -2.77 -14.63
C VAL A 186 -4.26 -2.47 -13.59
N SER A 187 -3.21 -3.31 -13.53
CA SER A 187 -2.17 -3.19 -12.49
C SER A 187 -1.09 -2.13 -12.79
N MET A 188 -0.83 -1.78 -14.05
CA MET A 188 0.21 -0.80 -14.41
C MET A 188 -0.34 0.53 -14.94
N GLY A 189 -1.60 0.56 -15.39
CA GLY A 189 -2.27 1.74 -15.95
C GLY A 189 -3.26 2.36 -14.97
N ASP A 190 -4.36 1.64 -14.71
CA ASP A 190 -5.45 2.19 -13.90
C ASP A 190 -5.02 2.35 -12.43
N CYS A 191 -4.41 1.31 -11.85
CA CYS A 191 -3.89 1.34 -10.48
C CYS A 191 -2.89 2.48 -10.26
N LYS A 192 -2.02 2.72 -11.24
CA LYS A 192 -1.06 3.83 -11.25
C LYS A 192 -1.77 5.19 -11.15
N SER A 193 -2.83 5.38 -11.92
CA SER A 193 -3.57 6.64 -11.93
C SER A 193 -4.23 6.89 -10.58
N TRP A 194 -4.93 5.90 -10.03
CA TRP A 194 -5.57 6.06 -8.72
C TRP A 194 -4.57 6.24 -7.59
N LEU A 195 -3.47 5.48 -7.56
CA LEU A 195 -2.44 5.66 -6.54
C LEU A 195 -1.91 7.11 -6.55
N ARG A 196 -1.67 7.69 -7.72
CA ARG A 196 -1.29 9.11 -7.83
C ARG A 196 -2.36 10.05 -7.30
N ASP A 197 -3.63 9.80 -7.63
CA ASP A 197 -4.74 10.62 -7.13
C ASP A 197 -4.81 10.57 -5.59
N PHE A 198 -4.73 9.37 -5.00
CA PHE A 198 -4.66 9.18 -3.54
C PHE A 198 -3.54 10.02 -2.91
N LEU A 199 -2.34 9.98 -3.49
CA LEU A 199 -1.18 10.71 -2.98
C LEU A 199 -1.34 12.23 -3.12
N MET A 200 -1.87 12.70 -4.26
CA MET A 200 -2.12 14.12 -4.49
C MET A 200 -3.16 14.67 -3.53
N HIS A 201 -4.25 13.95 -3.28
CA HIS A 201 -5.26 14.34 -2.31
C HIS A 201 -4.72 14.33 -0.87
N ARG A 202 -3.94 13.31 -0.50
CA ARG A 202 -3.28 13.26 0.80
C ARG A 202 -2.36 14.45 1.02
N LYS A 203 -1.54 14.80 0.02
CA LYS A 203 -0.65 15.98 0.09
C LYS A 203 -1.44 17.28 0.29
N LYS A 204 -2.49 17.52 -0.51
CA LYS A 204 -3.34 18.72 -0.39
C LYS A 204 -3.93 18.93 1.00
N ARG A 205 -4.23 17.85 1.74
CA ARG A 205 -4.74 17.97 3.12
C ARG A 205 -3.66 18.19 4.17
N LEU A 206 -2.43 17.77 3.89
CA LEU A 206 -1.29 17.96 4.78
C LEU A 206 -0.66 19.35 4.62
N GLU A 207 -0.86 20.00 3.47
CA GLU A 207 -0.53 21.41 3.27
C GLU A 207 -1.37 22.29 4.22
N PRO A 208 -0.74 23.13 5.07
CA PRO A 208 -1.47 24.07 5.91
C PRO A 208 -2.31 25.01 5.03
N THR A 209 -3.62 25.07 5.28
CA THR A 209 -4.41 26.18 4.75
C THR A 209 -3.79 27.46 5.30
N ALA A 210 -3.36 28.37 4.42
CA ALA A 210 -2.72 29.62 4.81
C ALA A 210 -3.52 30.28 5.94
N PRO A 211 -2.87 30.76 7.03
CA PRO A 211 -3.58 31.44 8.09
C PRO A 211 -4.37 32.61 7.47
N PRO A 212 -5.63 32.83 7.91
CA PRO A 212 -6.43 33.90 7.34
C PRO A 212 -5.64 35.20 7.46
N THR A 213 -5.57 35.95 6.36
CA THR A 213 -4.99 37.29 6.32
C THR A 213 -5.63 38.11 7.42
N VAL A 214 -4.91 38.28 8.52
CA VAL A 214 -5.31 39.19 9.59
C VAL A 214 -5.21 40.57 9.00
N ALA A 215 -6.36 41.20 8.74
CA ALA A 215 -6.43 42.62 8.44
C ALA A 215 -5.62 43.37 9.52
N PRO A 216 -4.83 44.40 9.17
CA PRO A 216 -3.98 45.09 10.13
C PRO A 216 -4.83 45.84 11.15
N GLY A 217 -5.22 45.15 12.22
CA GLY A 217 -5.73 45.74 13.44
C GLY A 217 -4.54 46.32 14.20
N LEU A 218 -4.53 47.63 14.37
CA LEU A 218 -3.63 48.37 15.25
C LEU A 218 -3.66 47.75 16.66
N ALA A 219 -2.73 46.84 16.94
CA ALA A 219 -2.44 46.35 18.28
C ALA A 219 -1.00 46.73 18.63
N GLN A 220 -0.90 47.62 19.61
CA GLN A 220 0.33 48.14 20.20
C GLN A 220 1.28 47.00 20.64
N PRO A 221 2.61 47.15 20.48
CA PRO A 221 3.56 46.16 20.95
C PRO A 221 3.65 46.23 22.48
N LYS A 222 3.13 45.20 23.17
CA LYS A 222 3.45 44.96 24.58
C LYS A 222 4.77 44.19 24.61
N ALA A 223 5.81 44.81 25.16
CA ALA A 223 7.13 44.22 25.29
C ALA A 223 7.05 42.83 25.95
N ILE A 224 7.55 41.81 25.24
CA ILE A 224 7.75 40.47 25.79
C ILE A 224 9.14 40.44 26.42
N ALA A 225 9.20 40.36 27.74
CA ALA A 225 10.44 40.06 28.45
C ALA A 225 10.78 38.59 28.17
N THR A 226 11.88 38.35 27.47
CA THR A 226 12.42 37.00 27.25
C THR A 226 13.07 36.51 28.54
N THR A 227 12.31 35.83 29.39
CA THR A 227 12.87 35.07 30.50
C THR A 227 13.47 33.78 29.92
N LEU A 228 14.78 33.78 29.73
CA LEU A 228 15.56 32.58 29.41
C LEU A 228 15.36 31.55 30.52
N SER A 229 14.94 30.34 30.15
CA SER A 229 14.80 29.22 31.07
C SER A 229 16.18 28.89 31.69
N PRO A 230 16.30 28.77 33.02
CA PRO A 230 17.57 28.49 33.69
C PRO A 230 18.24 27.17 33.26
N TRP A 231 17.49 26.27 32.62
CA TRP A 231 17.97 24.96 32.20
C TRP A 231 18.83 25.01 30.93
N SER A 232 18.73 26.07 30.14
CA SER A 232 19.54 26.25 28.93
C SER A 232 21.01 26.58 29.23
N PHE A 233 21.31 27.13 30.41
CA PHE A 233 22.67 27.47 30.84
C PHE A 233 23.44 26.28 31.43
N LEU A 234 22.75 25.23 31.91
CA LEU A 234 23.40 24.05 32.50
C LEU A 234 24.06 23.15 31.44
N ILE A 235 23.59 23.17 30.19
CA ILE A 235 24.16 22.35 29.11
C ILE A 235 25.47 22.96 28.58
N ILE A 236 25.62 24.29 28.64
CA ILE A 236 26.81 24.99 28.12
C ILE A 236 28.00 24.89 29.10
N LEU A 237 27.74 24.73 30.41
CA LEU A 237 28.82 24.64 31.41
C LEU A 237 29.53 23.28 31.47
N CYS A 238 28.93 22.20 30.95
CA CYS A 238 29.53 20.86 30.96
C CYS A 238 30.57 20.61 29.85
N PHE A 239 30.72 21.54 28.89
CA PHE A 239 31.65 21.38 27.76
C PHE A 239 32.86 22.34 27.80
N ILE A 240 33.04 23.16 28.85
CA ILE A 240 34.16 24.11 28.97
C ILE A 240 35.03 23.86 30.21
N LEU A 241 35.14 22.61 30.69
CA LEU A 241 36.24 22.22 31.58
C LEU A 241 36.80 20.83 31.21
N PRO A 242 37.72 20.74 30.24
CA PRO A 242 38.69 19.66 30.24
C PRO A 242 39.86 20.06 31.15
N GLY A 243 39.98 19.38 32.28
CA GLY A 243 41.25 19.27 33.02
C GLY A 243 41.42 20.21 34.21
N ILE A 244 41.18 19.67 35.42
CA ILE A 244 42.20 19.50 36.47
C ILE A 244 41.97 18.11 37.08
#